data_AF-A0A6J5X159-F1
#
_entry.id   AF-A0A6J5X159-F1
#
_cell.length_a   1.000
_cell.length_b   1.000
_cell.length_c   1.000
_cell.angle_alpha   90.00
_cell.angle_beta   90.00
_cell.angle_gamma   90.00
#
_symmetry.space_group_name_H-M   'P 1'
#
loop_
_entity.id
_entity.type
_entity.pdbx_description
1 polymer ?
#
loop_
_entity_poly.entity_id
_entity_poly.type
_entity_poly.pdbx_seq_one_letter_code
_entity_poly.pdbx_strand_id
1 'polypeptide(L)'
;MKSCNVFAIRAGNTQNGKAMLKDVKKYFRKHEEIVNGIHNAPEKAEEYIRSWEGKLTKELFIKLFKVSAIFAGWGADKVPYLYQIAQSKFGKTFETTSKGEKCNGFVGGSGRPFVLTYLHSCMPDMKVQSSSELLQNVTRAILYATLFYKHSGGSVRVFEVKEKEVTKVYNRPVLEALFDHYDALIRHLSNSLFFLFKHCHYLHTRENNAKIEEKFRAQFEEEKYVGNVVVKLGKKFVVQLVHFENPIDALYEKLKSQDSQRKRTDRRTVPREIEGLPLVKVKTKLGQYPIWCAKLERELVRNLQERHHRL
;
A
#
# COMPACT_ATOMS: atom_id res chain seq x y z
N MET A 1 -17.12 -29.97 13.52
CA MET A 1 -16.20 -28.88 13.92
C MET A 1 -16.69 -27.57 13.31
N LYS A 2 -17.12 -26.59 14.12
CA LYS A 2 -17.36 -25.23 13.62
C LYS A 2 -16.00 -24.55 13.53
N SER A 3 -15.53 -24.27 12.31
CA SER A 3 -14.27 -23.56 12.11
C SER A 3 -14.35 -22.18 12.76
N CYS A 4 -13.39 -21.88 13.63
CA CYS A 4 -13.23 -20.52 14.14
C CYS A 4 -12.46 -19.70 13.09
N ASN A 5 -13.17 -18.94 12.26
CA ASN A 5 -12.57 -18.16 11.17
C ASN A 5 -12.19 -16.76 11.67
N VAL A 6 -11.00 -16.66 12.28
CA VAL A 6 -10.40 -15.38 12.62
C VAL A 6 -9.32 -15.05 11.60
N PHE A 7 -9.51 -13.95 10.90
CA PHE A 7 -8.51 -13.33 10.04
C PHE A 7 -7.79 -12.23 10.80
N ALA A 8 -6.48 -12.10 10.60
CA ALA A 8 -5.69 -11.05 11.24
C ALA A 8 -4.78 -10.36 10.21
N ILE A 9 -4.80 -9.03 10.24
CA ILE A 9 -3.81 -8.18 9.55
C ILE A 9 -2.90 -7.51 10.57
N ARG A 10 -1.72 -7.09 10.13
CA ARG A 10 -0.69 -6.55 11.02
C ARG A 10 0.06 -5.40 10.36
N ALA A 11 0.48 -4.45 11.19
CA ALA A 11 1.38 -3.36 10.85
C ALA A 11 2.47 -3.21 11.92
N GLY A 12 3.58 -2.59 11.54
CA GLY A 12 4.75 -2.39 12.42
C GLY A 12 5.87 -3.42 12.18
N ASN A 13 6.58 -3.77 13.25
CA ASN A 13 7.66 -4.74 13.24
C ASN A 13 7.15 -6.12 12.80
N THR A 14 7.73 -6.61 11.71
CA THR A 14 7.32 -7.85 11.06
C THR A 14 7.60 -9.08 11.92
N GLN A 15 8.70 -9.12 12.67
CA GLN A 15 9.05 -10.29 13.48
C GLN A 15 8.14 -10.37 14.71
N ASN A 16 7.94 -9.26 15.41
CA ASN A 16 7.11 -9.19 16.61
C ASN A 16 5.65 -9.57 16.31
N GLY A 17 5.08 -9.00 15.23
CA GLY A 17 3.72 -9.36 14.82
C GLY A 17 3.58 -10.82 14.38
N LYS A 18 4.63 -11.42 13.77
CA LYS A 18 4.63 -12.85 13.44
C LYS A 18 4.67 -13.72 14.69
N ALA A 19 5.53 -13.38 15.65
CA ALA A 19 5.67 -14.11 16.90
C ALA A 19 4.36 -14.11 17.70
N MET A 20 3.75 -12.94 17.86
CA MET A 20 2.44 -12.78 18.52
C MET A 20 1.36 -13.64 17.84
N LEU A 21 1.19 -13.54 16.51
CA LEU A 21 0.17 -14.34 15.81
C LEU A 21 0.48 -15.85 15.82
N LYS A 22 1.74 -16.25 15.92
CA LYS A 22 2.13 -17.66 16.09
C LYS A 22 1.74 -18.18 17.47
N ASP A 23 1.89 -17.35 18.51
CA ASP A 23 1.49 -17.69 19.87
C ASP A 23 -0.03 -17.82 20.00
N VAL A 24 -0.78 -16.85 19.45
CA VAL A 24 -2.25 -16.94 19.31
C VAL A 24 -2.63 -18.25 18.63
N LYS A 25 -2.08 -18.55 17.44
CA LYS A 25 -2.36 -19.83 16.75
C LYS A 25 -2.02 -21.07 17.57
N LYS A 26 -0.95 -21.04 18.37
CA LYS A 26 -0.57 -22.15 19.27
C LYS A 26 -1.62 -22.36 20.36
N TYR A 27 -2.19 -21.29 20.91
CA TYR A 27 -3.30 -21.37 21.85
C TYR A 27 -4.52 -22.05 21.21
N PHE A 28 -4.96 -21.61 20.03
CA PHE A 28 -6.12 -22.19 19.34
C PHE A 28 -5.94 -23.66 18.92
N ARG A 29 -4.70 -24.11 18.70
CA ARG A 29 -4.41 -25.52 18.40
C ARG A 29 -4.49 -26.45 19.62
N LYS A 30 -4.39 -25.89 20.82
CA LYS A 30 -4.36 -26.66 22.07
C LYS A 30 -5.72 -26.76 22.77
N HIS A 31 -6.70 -25.98 22.30
CA HIS A 31 -8.04 -25.97 22.89
C HIS A 31 -9.02 -26.30 21.76
N GLU A 32 -9.56 -27.52 21.79
CA GLU A 32 -10.45 -28.04 20.72
C GLU A 32 -11.86 -27.44 20.78
N GLU A 33 -12.29 -26.94 21.95
CA GLU A 33 -13.64 -26.40 22.20
C GLU A 33 -13.67 -24.86 22.16
N ILE A 34 -13.23 -24.27 21.07
CA ILE A 34 -13.29 -22.81 20.91
C ILE A 34 -14.63 -22.42 20.30
N VAL A 35 -15.56 -22.04 21.18
CA VAL A 35 -16.92 -21.64 20.80
C VAL A 35 -16.95 -20.24 20.19
N ASN A 36 -16.06 -19.32 20.60
CA ASN A 36 -16.09 -17.92 20.17
C ASN A 36 -14.70 -17.30 19.98
N GLY A 37 -13.94 -17.82 19.02
CA GLY A 37 -12.54 -17.44 18.92
C GLY A 37 -12.25 -16.03 18.38
N ILE A 38 -13.24 -15.31 17.84
CA ILE A 38 -13.04 -13.90 17.48
C ILE A 38 -12.87 -12.99 18.71
N HIS A 39 -13.41 -13.35 19.87
CA HIS A 39 -13.16 -12.65 21.13
C HIS A 39 -11.88 -13.15 21.82
N ASN A 40 -11.63 -14.46 21.80
CA ASN A 40 -10.46 -15.03 22.47
C ASN A 40 -9.13 -14.68 21.76
N ALA A 41 -9.15 -14.48 20.44
CA ALA A 41 -7.94 -14.19 19.66
C ALA A 41 -7.29 -12.86 20.03
N PRO A 42 -8.02 -11.73 20.10
CA PRO A 42 -7.44 -10.48 20.56
C PRO A 42 -7.01 -10.54 22.03
N GLU A 43 -7.75 -11.19 22.92
CA GLU A 43 -7.32 -11.37 24.32
C GLU A 43 -5.96 -12.05 24.43
N LYS A 44 -5.74 -13.13 23.67
CA LYS A 44 -4.44 -13.83 23.66
C LYS A 44 -3.32 -13.00 23.04
N ALA A 45 -3.64 -12.18 22.04
CA ALA A 45 -2.67 -11.24 21.52
C ALA A 45 -2.32 -10.15 22.55
N GLU A 46 -3.30 -9.65 23.31
CA GLU A 46 -3.10 -8.68 24.39
C GLU A 46 -2.26 -9.28 25.53
N GLU A 47 -2.55 -10.51 25.98
CA GLU A 47 -1.73 -11.24 26.96
C GLU A 47 -0.29 -11.41 26.49
N TYR A 48 -0.09 -11.80 25.22
CA TYR A 48 1.24 -11.91 24.65
C TYR A 48 1.97 -10.57 24.76
N ILE A 49 1.33 -9.45 24.36
CA ILE A 49 1.92 -8.12 24.42
C ILE A 49 2.27 -7.73 25.87
N ARG A 50 1.35 -7.93 26.82
CA ARG A 50 1.56 -7.64 28.25
C ARG A 50 2.69 -8.44 28.87
N SER A 51 2.92 -9.68 28.41
CA SER A 51 4.03 -10.50 28.91
C SER A 51 5.43 -9.89 28.63
N TRP A 52 5.53 -8.98 27.66
CA TRP A 52 6.75 -8.22 27.37
C TRP A 52 6.83 -6.94 28.20
N GLU A 53 5.71 -6.36 28.63
CA GLU A 53 5.66 -5.19 29.50
C GLU A 53 6.30 -5.48 30.87
N GLY A 54 6.13 -6.71 31.39
CA GLY A 54 6.77 -7.14 32.65
C GLY A 54 8.30 -7.35 32.55
N LYS A 55 8.90 -7.24 31.36
CA LYS A 55 10.33 -7.57 31.12
C LYS A 55 11.15 -6.38 30.62
N LEU A 56 10.51 -5.29 30.23
CA LEU A 56 11.16 -4.11 29.64
C LEU A 56 10.60 -2.84 30.29
N THR A 57 11.42 -1.80 30.40
CA THR A 57 10.88 -0.47 30.78
C THR A 57 9.89 -0.01 29.70
N LYS A 58 8.90 0.81 30.10
CA LYS A 58 7.86 1.34 29.20
C LYS A 58 8.43 1.99 27.93
N GLU A 59 9.52 2.74 28.05
CA GLU A 59 10.18 3.39 26.91
C GLU A 59 10.84 2.40 25.95
N LEU A 60 11.55 1.40 26.49
CA LEU A 60 12.17 0.33 25.71
C LEU A 60 11.11 -0.52 25.02
N PHE A 61 10.02 -0.85 25.72
CA PHE A 61 8.90 -1.57 25.16
C PHE A 61 8.25 -0.80 23.99
N ILE A 62 7.98 0.51 24.16
CA ILE A 62 7.43 1.36 23.09
C ILE A 62 8.36 1.39 21.87
N LYS A 63 9.68 1.50 22.08
CA LYS A 63 10.67 1.52 21.00
C LYS A 63 10.80 0.18 20.27
N LEU A 64 10.82 -0.94 21.01
CA LEU A 64 11.18 -2.26 20.47
C LEU A 64 9.97 -3.06 19.98
N PHE A 65 8.81 -2.97 20.63
CA PHE A 65 7.66 -3.83 20.35
C PHE A 65 6.59 -3.17 19.46
N LYS A 66 6.98 -2.63 18.29
CA LYS A 66 6.02 -1.92 17.41
C LYS A 66 5.06 -2.87 16.70
N VAL A 67 3.86 -3.10 17.24
CA VAL A 67 2.82 -3.92 16.57
C VAL A 67 1.46 -3.24 16.68
N SER A 68 0.73 -3.23 15.57
CA SER A 68 -0.72 -3.07 15.57
C SER A 68 -1.32 -4.22 14.77
N ALA A 69 -2.33 -4.88 15.32
CA ALA A 69 -3.05 -5.94 14.65
C ALA A 69 -4.53 -5.63 14.63
N ILE A 70 -5.19 -6.04 13.55
CA ILE A 70 -6.65 -6.00 13.45
C ILE A 70 -7.10 -7.44 13.22
N PHE A 71 -8.00 -7.91 14.06
CA PHE A 71 -8.66 -9.20 13.96
C PHE A 71 -10.08 -9.01 13.44
N ALA A 72 -10.48 -9.87 12.52
CA ALA A 72 -11.80 -9.87 11.90
C ALA A 72 -12.35 -11.30 11.92
N GLY A 73 -13.63 -11.45 12.24
CA GLY A 73 -14.27 -12.76 12.34
C GLY A 73 -15.72 -12.65 12.76
N TRP A 74 -16.35 -13.80 12.98
CA TRP A 74 -17.76 -13.89 13.36
C TRP A 74 -17.88 -14.52 14.74
N GLY A 75 -18.72 -13.91 15.57
CA GLY A 75 -19.06 -14.42 16.89
C GLY A 75 -20.01 -15.62 16.79
N ALA A 76 -20.17 -16.35 17.90
CA ALA A 76 -21.13 -17.44 18.00
C ALA A 76 -22.60 -16.97 17.81
N ASP A 77 -22.84 -15.69 18.05
CA ASP A 77 -24.09 -14.96 17.83
C ASP A 77 -24.34 -14.58 16.36
N LYS A 78 -23.45 -14.98 15.45
CA LYS A 78 -23.48 -14.63 14.01
C LYS A 78 -23.38 -13.13 13.75
N VAL A 79 -22.69 -12.39 14.61
CA VAL A 79 -22.36 -10.97 14.37
C VAL A 79 -20.90 -10.86 13.91
N PRO A 80 -20.58 -10.02 12.90
CA PRO A 80 -19.21 -9.75 12.51
C PRO A 80 -18.55 -8.78 13.50
N TYR A 81 -17.37 -9.15 13.98
CA TYR A 81 -16.57 -8.36 14.90
C TYR A 81 -15.24 -7.95 14.29
N LEU A 82 -14.83 -6.72 14.62
CA LEU A 82 -13.50 -6.20 14.36
C LEU A 82 -12.86 -5.81 15.68
N TYR A 83 -11.63 -6.27 15.90
CA TYR A 83 -10.82 -5.90 17.05
C TYR A 83 -9.53 -5.26 16.57
N GLN A 84 -9.19 -4.10 17.11
CA GLN A 84 -7.85 -3.52 16.96
C GLN A 84 -7.08 -3.65 18.26
N ILE A 85 -5.86 -4.16 18.15
CA ILE A 85 -4.86 -4.11 19.20
C ILE A 85 -3.78 -3.15 18.77
N ALA A 86 -3.51 -2.16 19.62
CA ALA A 86 -2.49 -1.16 19.40
C ALA A 86 -1.52 -1.13 20.57
N GLN A 87 -0.23 -1.37 20.29
CA GLN A 87 0.83 -1.22 21.27
C GLN A 87 0.90 0.20 21.86
N SER A 88 0.58 1.25 21.07
CA SER A 88 0.55 2.64 21.54
C SER A 88 -0.42 2.88 22.70
N LYS A 89 -1.31 1.92 22.99
CA LYS A 89 -2.22 1.93 24.13
C LYS A 89 -2.04 0.69 25.02
N PHE A 90 -0.81 0.20 25.15
CA PHE A 90 -0.44 -0.92 26.05
C PHE A 90 -1.22 -2.20 25.75
N GLY A 91 -1.35 -2.51 24.46
CA GLY A 91 -2.07 -3.69 24.00
C GLY A 91 -3.58 -3.61 24.19
N LYS A 92 -4.14 -2.47 24.64
CA LYS A 92 -5.59 -2.32 24.81
C LYS A 92 -6.33 -2.71 23.53
N THR A 93 -7.27 -3.62 23.71
CA THR A 93 -8.19 -4.07 22.67
C THR A 93 -9.31 -3.05 22.48
N PHE A 94 -9.56 -2.68 21.23
CA PHE A 94 -10.68 -1.86 20.80
C PHE A 94 -11.60 -2.71 19.94
N GLU A 95 -12.88 -2.73 20.26
CA GLU A 95 -13.88 -3.48 19.54
C GLU A 95 -14.76 -2.55 18.72
N THR A 96 -15.17 -3.01 17.55
CA THR A 96 -16.32 -2.42 16.86
C THR A 96 -17.10 -3.49 16.10
N THR A 97 -18.39 -3.24 15.95
CA THR A 97 -19.31 -4.00 15.10
C THR A 97 -19.98 -3.03 14.14
N SER A 98 -20.38 -3.53 12.97
CA SER A 98 -21.19 -2.76 12.02
C SER A 98 -22.62 -3.30 12.04
N LYS A 99 -23.60 -2.41 12.15
CA LYS A 99 -25.04 -2.71 12.03
C LYS A 99 -25.65 -1.75 11.00
N GLY A 100 -26.40 -2.30 10.04
CA GLY A 100 -27.01 -1.51 8.97
C GLY A 100 -25.98 -0.96 7.97
N GLU A 101 -26.26 0.22 7.42
CA GLU A 101 -25.48 0.86 6.33
C GLU A 101 -24.20 1.58 6.79
N LYS A 102 -24.03 1.77 8.11
CA LYS A 102 -22.86 2.45 8.67
C LYS A 102 -21.70 1.47 8.79
N CYS A 103 -20.60 1.78 8.11
CA CYS A 103 -19.37 0.99 8.17
C CYS A 103 -18.49 1.48 9.32
N ASN A 104 -18.27 0.62 10.31
CA ASN A 104 -17.26 0.84 11.33
C ASN A 104 -16.05 -0.05 11.06
N GLY A 105 -14.85 0.48 11.32
CA GLY A 105 -13.62 -0.28 11.14
C GLY A 105 -12.39 0.44 11.66
N PHE A 106 -11.26 -0.24 11.55
CA PHE A 106 -9.97 0.27 11.97
C PHE A 106 -9.00 0.35 10.80
N VAL A 107 -8.14 1.36 10.83
CA VAL A 107 -7.02 1.48 9.90
C VAL A 107 -5.72 1.38 10.68
N GLY A 108 -4.90 0.40 10.34
CA GLY A 108 -3.59 0.16 10.95
C GLY A 108 -2.44 0.60 10.03
N GLY A 109 -1.30 0.93 10.65
CA GLY A 109 -0.06 1.24 9.93
C GLY A 109 0.13 2.73 9.60
N SER A 110 1.32 3.05 9.08
CA SER A 110 1.76 4.43 8.90
C SER A 110 1.14 5.13 7.68
N GLY A 111 0.58 4.37 6.74
CA GLY A 111 -0.22 4.91 5.62
C GLY A 111 -1.66 5.28 6.01
N ARG A 112 -2.04 5.14 7.29
CA ARG A 112 -3.39 5.42 7.80
C ARG A 112 -3.95 6.78 7.37
N PRO A 113 -3.21 7.90 7.44
CA PRO A 113 -3.75 9.20 7.06
C PRO A 113 -4.30 9.22 5.63
N PHE A 114 -3.57 8.62 4.67
CA PHE A 114 -3.97 8.58 3.26
C PHE A 114 -5.22 7.72 3.02
N VAL A 115 -5.33 6.59 3.71
CA VAL A 115 -6.54 5.74 3.66
C VAL A 115 -7.74 6.53 4.17
N LEU A 116 -7.61 7.20 5.31
CA LEU A 116 -8.70 7.98 5.90
C LEU A 116 -9.06 9.19 5.03
N THR A 117 -8.08 9.90 4.47
CA THR A 117 -8.32 11.00 3.53
C THR A 117 -9.20 10.55 2.37
N TYR A 118 -8.89 9.40 1.76
CA TYR A 118 -9.69 8.87 0.65
C TYR A 118 -11.09 8.43 1.11
N LEU A 119 -11.19 7.67 2.21
CA LEU A 119 -12.50 7.22 2.70
C LEU A 119 -13.40 8.41 3.09
N HIS A 120 -12.87 9.44 3.73
CA HIS A 120 -13.65 10.63 4.06
C HIS A 120 -14.11 11.42 2.83
N SER A 121 -13.38 11.37 1.72
CA SER A 121 -13.79 12.05 0.49
C SER A 121 -14.81 11.27 -0.33
N CYS A 122 -14.76 9.94 -0.32
CA CYS A 122 -15.65 9.09 -1.13
C CYS A 122 -16.81 8.44 -0.37
N MET A 123 -16.72 8.37 0.95
CA MET A 123 -17.74 7.80 1.85
C MET A 123 -18.11 8.83 2.94
N PRO A 124 -18.90 9.86 2.62
CA PRO A 124 -19.42 10.77 3.64
C PRO A 124 -20.16 9.98 4.72
N ASP A 125 -19.89 10.31 5.98
CA ASP A 125 -20.40 9.62 7.17
C ASP A 125 -20.12 8.10 7.27
N MET A 126 -19.17 7.59 6.47
CA MET A 126 -18.82 6.17 6.41
C MET A 126 -20.01 5.26 6.09
N LYS A 127 -20.93 5.72 5.23
CA LYS A 127 -22.06 4.92 4.74
C LYS A 127 -21.76 4.33 3.37
N VAL A 128 -22.33 3.16 3.10
CA VAL A 128 -22.32 2.49 1.79
C VAL A 128 -23.69 1.89 1.50
N GLN A 129 -24.04 1.77 0.23
CA GLN A 129 -25.28 1.17 -0.25
C GLN A 129 -25.16 -0.35 -0.47
N SER A 130 -23.94 -0.88 -0.59
CA SER A 130 -23.72 -2.31 -0.81
C SER A 130 -22.33 -2.79 -0.38
N SER A 131 -22.20 -4.11 -0.18
CA SER A 131 -20.90 -4.75 0.05
C SER A 131 -19.93 -4.58 -1.14
N SER A 132 -20.45 -4.49 -2.37
CA SER A 132 -19.65 -4.23 -3.57
C SER A 132 -19.05 -2.82 -3.54
N GLU A 133 -19.84 -1.83 -3.17
CA GLU A 133 -19.36 -0.46 -3.00
C GLU A 133 -18.30 -0.38 -1.89
N LEU A 134 -18.55 -1.01 -0.74
CA LEU A 134 -17.57 -1.09 0.34
C LEU A 134 -16.25 -1.70 -0.12
N LEU A 135 -16.31 -2.83 -0.85
CA LEU A 135 -15.13 -3.48 -1.40
C LEU A 135 -14.35 -2.54 -2.32
N GLN A 136 -15.05 -1.83 -3.23
CA GLN A 136 -14.39 -0.88 -4.13
C GLN A 136 -13.75 0.27 -3.35
N ASN A 137 -14.45 0.87 -2.38
CA ASN A 137 -13.96 2.02 -1.63
C ASN A 137 -12.77 1.63 -0.73
N VAL A 138 -12.81 0.48 -0.06
CA VAL A 138 -11.69 -0.05 0.72
C VAL A 138 -10.48 -0.36 -0.18
N THR A 139 -10.71 -1.00 -1.34
CA THR A 139 -9.64 -1.31 -2.29
C THR A 139 -8.96 -0.02 -2.77
N ARG A 140 -9.76 0.97 -3.18
CA ARG A 140 -9.28 2.27 -3.63
C ARG A 140 -8.59 3.05 -2.52
N ALA A 141 -9.05 2.99 -1.28
CA ALA A 141 -8.41 3.67 -0.16
C ALA A 141 -7.02 3.10 0.16
N ILE A 142 -6.87 1.77 0.13
CA ILE A 142 -5.57 1.11 0.28
C ILE A 142 -4.66 1.45 -0.91
N LEU A 143 -5.18 1.39 -2.13
CA LEU A 143 -4.46 1.76 -3.33
C LEU A 143 -4.01 3.22 -3.28
N TYR A 144 -4.87 4.14 -2.85
CA TYR A 144 -4.54 5.55 -2.67
C TYR A 144 -3.34 5.71 -1.73
N ALA A 145 -3.34 5.03 -0.57
CA ALA A 145 -2.17 5.03 0.30
C ALA A 145 -0.91 4.49 -0.39
N THR A 146 -0.99 3.42 -1.19
CA THR A 146 0.17 2.93 -1.95
C THR A 146 0.66 3.88 -3.05
N LEU A 147 -0.22 4.73 -3.56
CA LEU A 147 0.10 5.69 -4.62
C LEU A 147 0.68 7.00 -4.08
N PHE A 148 0.49 7.35 -2.81
CA PHE A 148 0.94 8.64 -2.26
C PHE A 148 1.88 8.51 -1.05
N TYR A 149 2.05 7.30 -0.49
CA TYR A 149 2.88 7.08 0.68
C TYR A 149 4.08 6.18 0.39
N LYS A 150 5.29 6.74 0.50
CA LYS A 150 6.58 6.10 0.16
C LYS A 150 6.92 4.80 0.89
N HIS A 151 6.21 4.46 1.97
CA HIS A 151 6.42 3.22 2.73
C HIS A 151 5.33 2.18 2.50
N SER A 152 4.42 2.43 1.55
CA SER A 152 3.39 1.50 1.09
C SER A 152 3.65 1.09 -0.36
N GLY A 153 3.32 -0.15 -0.73
CA GLY A 153 3.55 -0.65 -2.09
C GLY A 153 3.37 -2.16 -2.21
N GLY A 154 3.87 -2.73 -3.31
CA GLY A 154 3.80 -4.17 -3.60
C GLY A 154 2.46 -4.58 -4.23
N SER A 155 1.51 -5.03 -3.41
CA SER A 155 0.19 -5.47 -3.90
C SER A 155 -0.92 -4.99 -2.99
N VAL A 156 -2.04 -4.63 -3.60
CA VAL A 156 -3.30 -4.37 -2.89
C VAL A 156 -4.03 -5.70 -2.75
N ARG A 157 -4.39 -6.04 -1.51
CA ARG A 157 -5.09 -7.29 -1.19
C ARG A 157 -6.27 -7.00 -0.29
N VAL A 158 -7.42 -7.56 -0.66
CA VAL A 158 -8.65 -7.48 0.14
C VAL A 158 -9.17 -8.88 0.38
N PHE A 159 -9.56 -9.13 1.62
CA PHE A 159 -10.12 -10.40 2.07
C PHE A 159 -11.52 -10.12 2.61
N GLU A 160 -12.47 -10.92 2.17
CA GLU A 160 -13.81 -10.98 2.73
C GLU A 160 -13.83 -12.08 3.79
N VAL A 161 -14.31 -11.74 4.99
CA VAL A 161 -14.41 -12.66 6.11
C VAL A 161 -15.88 -12.96 6.34
N LYS A 162 -16.31 -14.16 5.97
CA LYS A 162 -17.65 -14.69 6.22
C LYS A 162 -17.63 -15.61 7.43
N GLU A 163 -18.81 -15.99 7.91
CA GLU A 163 -18.96 -16.85 9.11
C GLU A 163 -18.12 -18.13 9.01
N LYS A 164 -18.09 -18.75 7.83
CA LYS A 164 -17.46 -20.07 7.62
C LYS A 164 -16.19 -20.05 6.79
N GLU A 165 -15.85 -18.93 6.16
CA GLU A 165 -14.74 -18.85 5.21
C GLU A 165 -14.07 -17.48 5.19
N VAL A 166 -12.80 -17.46 4.78
CA VAL A 166 -12.08 -16.23 4.44
C VAL A 166 -11.66 -16.31 2.99
N THR A 167 -12.17 -15.39 2.17
CA THR A 167 -11.98 -15.41 0.73
C THR A 167 -11.16 -14.20 0.30
N LYS A 168 -10.10 -14.44 -0.47
CA LYS A 168 -9.28 -13.37 -1.06
C LYS A 168 -10.00 -12.82 -2.30
N VAL A 169 -10.80 -11.77 -2.10
CA VAL A 169 -11.65 -11.17 -3.14
C VAL A 169 -10.90 -10.21 -4.07
N TYR A 170 -9.77 -9.67 -3.63
CA TYR A 170 -8.92 -8.82 -4.47
C TYR A 170 -7.43 -9.07 -4.19
N ASN A 171 -6.61 -9.16 -5.25
CA ASN A 171 -5.17 -9.35 -5.13
C ASN A 171 -4.47 -8.93 -6.42
N ARG A 172 -4.02 -7.67 -6.48
CA ARG A 172 -3.35 -7.10 -7.65
C ARG A 172 -2.08 -6.36 -7.24
N PRO A 173 -0.98 -6.47 -8.02
CA PRO A 173 0.11 -5.51 -7.95
C PRO A 173 -0.39 -4.07 -8.08
N VAL A 174 0.29 -3.10 -7.47
CA VAL A 174 -0.18 -1.69 -7.43
C VAL A 174 -0.51 -1.12 -8.81
N LEU A 175 0.34 -1.36 -9.82
CA LEU A 175 0.07 -0.87 -11.19
C LEU A 175 -1.15 -1.52 -11.85
N GLU A 176 -1.38 -2.82 -11.60
CA GLU A 176 -2.60 -3.49 -12.07
C GLU A 176 -3.83 -2.93 -11.36
N ALA A 177 -3.73 -2.71 -10.06
CA ALA A 177 -4.82 -2.12 -9.28
C ALA A 177 -5.15 -0.68 -9.70
N LEU A 178 -4.13 0.10 -10.06
CA LEU A 178 -4.31 1.43 -10.64
C LEU A 178 -5.06 1.36 -11.97
N PHE A 179 -4.83 0.35 -12.80
CA PHE A 179 -5.59 0.19 -14.04
C PHE A 179 -7.06 -0.16 -13.78
N ASP A 180 -7.33 -1.10 -12.87
CA ASP A 180 -8.68 -1.51 -12.48
C ASP A 180 -9.50 -0.33 -11.93
N HIS A 181 -8.82 0.65 -11.31
CA HIS A 181 -9.43 1.81 -10.66
C HIS A 181 -9.02 3.15 -11.28
N TYR A 182 -8.57 3.13 -12.54
CA TYR A 182 -7.98 4.30 -13.21
C TYR A 182 -8.93 5.50 -13.20
N ASP A 183 -10.17 5.30 -13.65
CA ASP A 183 -11.15 6.38 -13.81
C ASP A 183 -11.52 7.03 -12.47
N ALA A 184 -11.47 6.27 -11.36
CA ALA A 184 -11.74 6.78 -10.01
C ALA A 184 -10.55 7.52 -9.39
N LEU A 185 -9.32 7.27 -9.84
CA LEU A 185 -8.10 7.78 -9.22
C LEU A 185 -7.35 8.80 -10.06
N ILE A 186 -7.60 8.88 -11.36
CA ILE A 186 -6.84 9.73 -12.28
C ILE A 186 -6.84 11.20 -11.87
N ARG A 187 -7.97 11.71 -11.34
CA ARG A 187 -8.07 13.10 -10.88
C ARG A 187 -7.12 13.39 -9.71
N HIS A 188 -6.88 12.42 -8.84
CA HIS A 188 -5.91 12.58 -7.75
C HIS A 188 -4.46 12.57 -8.25
N LEU A 189 -4.24 12.03 -9.45
CA LEU A 189 -2.93 11.84 -10.06
C LEU A 189 -2.61 12.91 -11.12
N SER A 190 -3.43 13.95 -11.24
CA SER A 190 -3.22 15.06 -12.18
C SER A 190 -1.89 15.78 -11.98
N ASN A 191 -1.33 15.71 -10.78
CA ASN A 191 -0.06 16.35 -10.43
C ASN A 191 1.07 15.32 -10.34
N SER A 192 0.94 14.20 -11.05
CA SER A 192 1.89 13.10 -11.00
C SER A 192 2.36 12.65 -12.38
N LEU A 193 3.63 12.26 -12.46
CA LEU A 193 4.25 11.72 -13.67
C LEU A 193 4.81 10.32 -13.39
N PHE A 194 4.79 9.46 -14.41
CA PHE A 194 5.58 8.23 -14.37
C PHE A 194 7.03 8.51 -14.74
N PHE A 195 7.92 7.91 -13.95
CA PHE A 195 9.36 7.82 -14.24
C PHE A 195 9.74 6.35 -14.38
N LEU A 196 10.21 5.98 -15.56
CA LEU A 196 10.50 4.59 -15.94
C LEU A 196 12.01 4.40 -16.00
N PHE A 197 12.53 3.62 -15.06
CA PHE A 197 13.94 3.28 -14.97
C PHE A 197 14.16 1.92 -15.62
N LYS A 198 15.05 1.85 -16.61
CA LYS A 198 15.43 0.55 -17.19
C LYS A 198 16.11 -0.30 -16.12
N HIS A 199 15.66 -1.54 -15.94
CA HIS A 199 16.15 -2.41 -14.87
C HIS A 199 17.67 -2.62 -14.92
N CYS A 200 18.26 -2.69 -16.12
CA CYS A 200 19.72 -2.83 -16.28
C CYS A 200 20.53 -1.59 -15.85
N HIS A 201 19.88 -0.43 -15.70
CA HIS A 201 20.52 0.80 -15.24
C HIS A 201 20.23 1.10 -13.77
N TYR A 202 19.13 0.58 -13.22
CA TYR A 202 18.69 0.88 -11.86
C TYR A 202 18.26 -0.38 -11.12
N LEU A 203 19.09 -0.79 -10.16
CA LEU A 203 18.70 -1.81 -9.18
C LEU A 203 17.97 -1.13 -8.02
N HIS A 204 16.70 -1.52 -7.82
CA HIS A 204 15.91 -0.98 -6.72
C HIS A 204 16.40 -1.52 -5.37
N THR A 205 17.03 -0.64 -4.59
CA THR A 205 17.39 -0.87 -3.19
C THR A 205 16.93 0.32 -2.36
N ARG A 206 16.83 0.16 -1.03
CA ARG A 206 16.43 1.26 -0.13
C ARG A 206 17.38 2.46 -0.25
N GLU A 207 18.68 2.20 -0.35
CA GLU A 207 19.70 3.24 -0.50
C GLU A 207 19.61 3.95 -1.85
N ASN A 208 19.45 3.19 -2.94
CA ASN A 208 19.31 3.78 -4.27
C ASN A 208 18.03 4.61 -4.37
N ASN A 209 16.94 4.16 -3.76
CA ASN A 209 15.70 4.94 -3.71
C ASN A 209 15.87 6.25 -2.93
N ALA A 210 16.60 6.23 -1.82
CA ALA A 210 16.90 7.45 -1.05
C ALA A 210 17.75 8.45 -1.85
N LYS A 211 18.75 7.96 -2.60
CA LYS A 211 19.58 8.80 -3.49
C LYS A 211 18.76 9.41 -4.63
N ILE A 212 17.83 8.64 -5.22
CA ILE A 212 16.92 9.16 -6.26
C ILE A 212 15.97 10.21 -5.70
N GLU A 213 15.38 9.99 -4.52
CA GLU A 213 14.54 10.96 -3.83
C GLU A 213 15.26 12.29 -3.59
N GLU A 214 16.51 12.26 -3.09
CA GLU A 214 17.33 13.46 -2.91
C GLU A 214 17.57 14.20 -4.24
N LYS A 215 17.83 13.46 -5.31
CA LYS A 215 18.09 14.04 -6.63
C LYS A 215 16.84 14.59 -7.31
N PHE A 216 15.69 13.93 -7.18
CA PHE A 216 14.44 14.51 -7.66
C PHE A 216 14.09 15.78 -6.90
N ARG A 217 14.26 15.80 -5.58
CA ARG A 217 14.03 17.00 -4.77
C ARG A 217 14.89 18.17 -5.23
N ALA A 218 16.18 17.95 -5.47
CA ALA A 218 17.09 19.01 -5.96
C ALA A 218 16.82 19.40 -7.42
N GLN A 219 16.49 18.44 -8.29
CA GLN A 219 16.29 18.72 -9.72
C GLN A 219 14.94 19.41 -10.01
N PHE A 220 13.93 19.13 -9.18
CA PHE A 220 12.56 19.62 -9.35
C PHE A 220 12.09 20.50 -8.19
N GLU A 221 13.02 21.23 -7.58
CA GLU A 221 12.74 22.12 -6.46
C GLU A 221 11.77 23.24 -6.87
N GLU A 222 12.02 23.88 -8.02
CA GLU A 222 11.17 24.93 -8.58
C GLU A 222 9.76 24.44 -8.91
N GLU A 223 9.63 23.17 -9.33
CA GLU A 223 8.35 22.53 -9.63
C GLU A 223 7.65 21.97 -8.39
N LYS A 224 8.15 22.30 -7.19
CA LYS A 224 7.56 21.92 -5.90
C LYS A 224 7.36 20.41 -5.78
N TYR A 225 8.46 19.67 -5.92
CA TYR A 225 8.51 18.25 -5.69
C TYR A 225 7.98 17.83 -4.31
N VAL A 226 7.05 16.87 -4.29
CA VAL A 226 6.45 16.34 -3.05
C VAL A 226 7.12 15.03 -2.62
N GLY A 227 7.31 14.11 -3.56
CA GLY A 227 7.83 12.78 -3.28
C GLY A 227 7.66 11.81 -4.44
N ASN A 228 8.21 10.60 -4.29
CA ASN A 228 7.98 9.51 -5.23
C ASN A 228 7.61 8.20 -4.51
N VAL A 229 6.89 7.35 -5.23
CA VAL A 229 6.56 5.98 -4.82
C VAL A 229 6.85 4.99 -5.94
N VAL A 230 7.27 3.78 -5.59
CA VAL A 230 7.48 2.69 -6.56
C VAL A 230 6.17 1.94 -6.75
N VAL A 231 5.60 2.02 -7.95
CA VAL A 231 4.32 1.35 -8.29
C VAL A 231 4.52 0.01 -8.99
N LYS A 232 5.73 -0.24 -9.54
CA LYS A 232 6.08 -1.53 -10.15
C LYS A 232 7.58 -1.80 -10.10
N LEU A 233 7.94 -3.02 -9.71
CA LEU A 233 9.27 -3.61 -9.92
C LEU A 233 9.15 -4.65 -11.06
N GLY A 234 9.32 -4.19 -12.30
CA GLY A 234 9.18 -5.03 -13.49
C GLY A 234 10.52 -5.56 -14.01
N LYS A 235 10.45 -6.58 -14.88
CA LYS A 235 11.63 -7.13 -15.57
C LYS A 235 12.30 -6.10 -16.48
N LYS A 236 11.50 -5.31 -17.21
CA LYS A 236 12.01 -4.29 -18.13
C LYS A 236 12.26 -2.96 -17.41
N PHE A 237 11.30 -2.55 -16.59
CA PHE A 237 11.30 -1.24 -15.95
C PHE A 237 10.90 -1.32 -14.48
N VAL A 238 11.61 -0.53 -13.66
CA VAL A 238 11.08 -0.03 -12.39
C VAL A 238 10.26 1.21 -12.72
N VAL A 239 8.98 1.21 -12.34
CA VAL A 239 8.08 2.35 -12.56
C VAL A 239 7.87 3.05 -11.23
N GLN A 240 8.26 4.32 -11.20
CA GLN A 240 7.97 5.24 -10.11
C GLN A 240 6.90 6.22 -10.53
N LEU A 241 6.06 6.57 -9.57
CA LEU A 241 5.13 7.67 -9.66
C LEU A 241 5.71 8.82 -8.84
N VAL A 242 5.87 9.98 -9.48
CA VAL A 242 6.49 11.16 -8.89
C VAL A 242 5.45 12.26 -8.79
N HIS A 243 5.34 12.88 -7.61
CA HIS A 243 4.29 13.83 -7.28
C HIS A 243 4.85 15.25 -7.12
N PHE A 244 4.04 16.20 -7.55
CA PHE A 244 4.31 17.64 -7.49
C PHE A 244 3.12 18.36 -6.85
N GLU A 245 3.33 19.54 -6.28
CA GLU A 245 2.22 20.35 -5.79
C GLU A 245 1.37 20.93 -6.94
N ASN A 246 2.02 21.27 -8.04
CA ASN A 246 1.40 21.93 -9.19
C ASN A 246 1.00 20.93 -10.29
N PRO A 247 0.05 21.29 -11.17
CA PRO A 247 -0.26 20.51 -12.37
C PRO A 247 0.97 20.24 -13.25
N ILE A 248 1.06 19.03 -13.79
CA ILE A 248 2.26 18.52 -14.48
C ILE A 248 2.37 18.91 -15.95
N ASP A 249 1.36 19.54 -16.55
CA ASP A 249 1.33 19.76 -18.00
C ASP A 249 2.51 20.62 -18.48
N ALA A 250 2.73 21.78 -17.85
CA ALA A 250 3.83 22.68 -18.19
C ALA A 250 5.20 22.03 -17.95
N LEU A 251 5.36 21.30 -16.83
CA LEU A 251 6.58 20.55 -16.54
C LEU A 251 6.84 19.48 -17.60
N TYR A 252 5.81 18.71 -17.98
CA TYR A 252 5.97 17.66 -18.97
C TYR A 252 6.40 18.21 -20.34
N GLU A 253 5.79 19.31 -20.80
CA GLU A 253 6.21 19.97 -22.05
C GLU A 253 7.62 20.56 -21.98
N LYS A 254 8.02 21.12 -20.82
CA LYS A 254 9.40 21.55 -20.55
C LYS A 254 10.38 20.38 -20.69
N LEU A 255 10.07 19.22 -20.10
CA LEU A 255 10.93 18.03 -20.21
C LEU A 255 11.02 17.50 -21.65
N LYS A 256 9.90 17.52 -22.38
CA LYS A 256 9.82 17.08 -23.78
C LYS A 256 10.61 17.97 -24.74
N SER A 257 10.56 19.28 -24.55
CA SER A 257 11.35 20.23 -25.36
C SER A 257 12.85 20.08 -25.09
N GLN A 258 13.27 19.90 -23.83
CA GLN A 258 14.67 19.66 -23.47
C GLN A 258 15.25 18.37 -24.07
N ASP A 259 14.46 17.29 -24.15
CA ASP A 259 14.89 16.05 -24.80
C ASP A 259 15.04 16.21 -26.32
N SER A 260 14.09 16.91 -26.95
CA SER A 260 14.13 17.15 -28.41
C SER A 260 15.37 17.93 -28.86
N GLN A 261 15.91 18.79 -28.00
CA GLN A 261 17.14 19.56 -28.24
C GLN A 261 18.42 18.72 -28.04
N ARG A 262 18.35 17.60 -27.31
CA ARG A 262 19.49 16.71 -27.10
C ARG A 262 19.59 15.76 -28.29
N LYS A 263 20.60 15.96 -29.14
CA LYS A 263 20.88 15.13 -30.34
C LYS A 263 20.65 13.64 -30.06
N ARG A 264 19.83 13.00 -30.91
CA ARG A 264 19.38 11.59 -30.85
C ARG A 264 20.55 10.60 -30.96
N THR A 265 21.39 10.44 -29.94
CA THR A 265 22.51 9.49 -29.98
C THR A 265 22.25 8.13 -29.32
N ASP A 266 21.07 7.89 -28.71
CA ASP A 266 20.83 6.65 -27.93
C ASP A 266 19.51 5.91 -28.26
N ARG A 267 18.94 6.07 -29.46
CA ARG A 267 17.62 5.47 -29.81
C ARG A 267 17.66 3.99 -30.24
N ARG A 268 18.81 3.33 -30.26
CA ARG A 268 18.91 2.00 -30.94
C ARG A 268 18.26 0.82 -30.20
N THR A 269 17.69 0.98 -29.00
CA THR A 269 16.90 -0.08 -28.33
C THR A 269 15.86 0.48 -27.36
N VAL A 270 14.96 1.37 -27.83
CA VAL A 270 13.80 1.82 -27.04
C VAL A 270 12.62 0.88 -27.31
N PRO A 271 12.06 0.20 -26.29
CA PRO A 271 10.86 -0.62 -26.48
C PRO A 271 9.68 0.22 -27.00
N ARG A 272 8.87 -0.35 -27.91
CA ARG A 272 7.72 0.33 -28.54
C ARG A 272 6.74 0.91 -27.52
N GLU A 273 6.61 0.26 -26.36
CA GLU A 273 5.71 0.65 -25.27
C GLU A 273 6.02 2.04 -24.69
N ILE A 274 7.25 2.53 -24.89
CA ILE A 274 7.75 3.80 -24.36
C ILE A 274 8.37 4.68 -25.45
N GLU A 275 8.11 4.35 -26.71
CA GLU A 275 8.60 5.12 -27.86
C GLU A 275 7.97 6.52 -27.86
N GLY A 276 8.79 7.55 -28.05
CA GLY A 276 8.35 8.94 -28.04
C GLY A 276 8.25 9.59 -26.65
N LEU A 277 8.43 8.83 -25.56
CA LEU A 277 8.50 9.41 -24.23
C LEU A 277 9.78 10.25 -24.04
N PRO A 278 9.70 11.43 -23.40
CA PRO A 278 10.86 12.27 -23.13
C PRO A 278 11.86 11.60 -22.19
N LEU A 279 13.14 11.74 -22.51
CA LEU A 279 14.24 11.22 -21.71
C LEU A 279 14.80 12.28 -20.75
N VAL A 280 14.61 12.06 -19.46
CA VAL A 280 15.21 12.87 -18.40
C VAL A 280 16.50 12.20 -17.94
N LYS A 281 17.59 12.96 -17.88
CA LYS A 281 18.87 12.45 -17.36
C LYS A 281 19.05 12.90 -15.91
N VAL A 282 18.96 11.98 -14.97
CA VAL A 282 19.23 12.24 -13.55
C VAL A 282 20.66 11.87 -13.23
N LYS A 283 21.48 12.84 -12.83
CA LYS A 283 22.85 12.60 -12.36
C LYS A 283 22.84 12.21 -10.89
N THR A 284 23.34 11.02 -10.59
CA THR A 284 23.57 10.53 -9.23
C THR A 284 25.05 10.34 -8.98
N LYS A 285 25.45 10.13 -7.72
CA LYS A 285 26.84 9.75 -7.38
C LYS A 285 27.26 8.41 -8.02
N LEU A 286 26.31 7.61 -8.51
CA LEU A 286 26.54 6.31 -9.15
C LEU A 286 26.57 6.38 -10.69
N GLY A 287 26.40 7.57 -11.26
CA GLY A 287 26.32 7.80 -12.71
C GLY A 287 25.08 8.57 -13.13
N GLN A 288 24.96 8.79 -14.44
CA GLN A 288 23.82 9.47 -15.05
C GLN A 288 22.83 8.44 -15.57
N TYR A 289 21.61 8.46 -15.05
CA TYR A 289 20.56 7.53 -15.45
C TYR A 289 19.62 8.18 -16.48
N PRO A 290 19.49 7.60 -17.68
CA PRO A 290 18.42 7.95 -18.60
C PRO A 290 17.10 7.36 -18.07
N ILE A 291 16.12 8.21 -17.80
CA ILE A 291 14.82 7.86 -17.24
C ILE A 291 13.74 8.41 -18.16
N TRP A 292 12.84 7.54 -18.63
CA TRP A 292 11.72 8.00 -19.44
C TRP A 292 10.65 8.58 -18.54
N CYS A 293 10.12 9.74 -18.92
CA CYS A 293 9.05 10.41 -18.21
C CYS A 293 7.75 10.31 -19.02
N ALA A 294 6.62 10.11 -18.35
CA ALA A 294 5.33 9.99 -19.03
C ALA A 294 4.19 10.60 -18.22
N LYS A 295 3.20 11.14 -18.93
CA LYS A 295 1.89 11.43 -18.33
C LYS A 295 1.17 10.12 -18.00
N LEU A 296 0.28 10.21 -17.03
CA LEU A 296 -0.46 9.05 -16.53
C LEU A 296 -1.66 8.72 -17.44
N GLU A 297 -1.40 8.11 -18.59
CA GLU A 297 -2.44 7.73 -19.54
C GLU A 297 -2.88 6.28 -19.36
N ARG A 298 -4.18 6.00 -19.51
CA ARG A 298 -4.75 4.65 -19.33
C ARG A 298 -4.07 3.61 -20.21
N GLU A 299 -3.78 3.96 -21.45
CA GLU A 299 -3.08 3.08 -22.38
C GLU A 299 -1.65 2.79 -21.93
N LEU A 300 -0.92 3.79 -21.43
CA LEU A 300 0.42 3.56 -20.89
C LEU A 300 0.38 2.65 -19.67
N VAL A 301 -0.54 2.88 -18.73
CA VAL A 301 -0.73 2.00 -17.56
C VAL A 301 -0.96 0.56 -18.03
N ARG A 302 -1.84 0.36 -19.02
CA ARG A 302 -2.09 -0.95 -19.64
C ARG A 302 -0.83 -1.57 -20.24
N ASN A 303 -0.06 -0.81 -21.01
CA ASN A 303 1.16 -1.29 -21.68
C ASN A 303 2.27 -1.63 -20.70
N LEU A 304 2.31 -0.93 -19.56
CA LEU A 304 3.26 -1.19 -18.48
C LEU A 304 2.85 -2.37 -17.59
N GLN A 305 1.64 -2.92 -17.71
CA GLN A 305 1.33 -4.22 -17.13
C GLN A 305 2.16 -5.27 -17.88
N GLU A 306 3.16 -5.85 -17.20
CA GLU A 306 3.82 -7.02 -17.76
C GLU A 306 2.77 -8.11 -17.85
N ARG A 307 2.37 -8.49 -19.07
CA ARG A 307 1.51 -9.66 -19.25
C ARG A 307 2.25 -10.84 -18.65
N HIS A 308 1.83 -11.28 -17.46
CA HIS A 308 2.15 -12.61 -16.99
C HIS A 308 1.50 -13.56 -17.99
N HIS A 309 2.25 -13.98 -19.01
CA HIS A 309 2.00 -15.30 -19.58
C HIS A 309 2.04 -16.25 -18.40
N ARG A 310 0.86 -16.79 -18.07
CA ARG A 310 0.74 -17.94 -17.18
C ARG A 310 1.72 -18.98 -17.74
N LEU A 311 2.76 -19.27 -16.97
CA LEU A 311 3.36 -20.59 -16.98
C LEU A 311 2.41 -21.48 -16.18
#